data_AF-A0A9E0F9C3-F1
#
_entry.id   AF-A0A9E0F9C3-F1
#
_cell.length_a   1.000
_cell.length_b   1.000
_cell.length_c   1.000
_cell.angle_alpha   90.00
_cell.angle_beta   90.00
_cell.angle_gamma   90.00
#
_symmetry.space_group_name_H-M   'P 1'
#
loop_
_entity.id
_entity.type
_entity.pdbx_description
1 polymer ?
#
loop_
_entity_poly.entity_id
_entity_poly.type
_entity_poly.pdbx_seq_one_letter_code
_entity_poly.pdbx_strand_id
1 'polypeptide(L)'
;MQFLKEHLTPGNYEWNDQISYNGKPSRRLYNRYNGNQLLFVINHIAESTATFDIEKGVLIQNLLSLELPVDAKSEISVIKWLNEKDIA
;
A
#
# COMPACT_ATOMS: atom_id res chain seq x y z
N MET A 1 -1.43 6.27 -12.80
CA MET A 1 -1.51 7.49 -11.96
C MET A 1 -0.61 7.30 -10.75
N GLN A 2 -0.01 8.35 -10.20
CA GLN A 2 0.77 8.25 -8.96
C GLN A 2 -0.06 8.76 -7.78
N PHE A 3 -0.21 7.93 -6.75
CA PHE A 3 -0.86 8.26 -5.49
C PHE A 3 0.15 8.89 -4.53
N LEU A 4 -0.17 10.09 -4.04
CA LEU A 4 0.74 10.92 -3.25
C LEU A 4 0.34 10.91 -1.77
N LYS A 5 1.28 11.33 -0.92
CA LYS A 5 1.06 11.47 0.53
C LYS A 5 -0.16 12.33 0.86
N GLU A 6 -0.40 13.38 0.07
CA GLU A 6 -1.54 14.30 0.24
C GLU A 6 -2.90 13.66 -0.07
N HIS A 7 -2.93 12.54 -0.79
CA HIS A 7 -4.16 11.80 -1.07
C HIS A 7 -4.53 10.83 0.06
N LEU A 8 -3.59 10.52 0.98
CA LEU A 8 -3.88 9.66 2.11
C LEU A 8 -4.87 10.34 3.06
N THR A 9 -5.84 9.57 3.54
CA THR A 9 -6.67 10.03 4.66
C THR A 9 -5.81 10.19 5.92
N PRO A 10 -6.15 11.11 6.83
CA PRO A 10 -5.38 11.32 8.05
C PRO A 10 -5.19 10.03 8.86
N GLY A 11 -3.95 9.73 9.24
CA GLY A 11 -3.60 8.57 10.04
C GLY A 11 -2.28 8.77 10.78
N ASN A 12 -2.05 7.96 11.81
CA ASN A 12 -0.83 7.99 12.62
C ASN A 12 0.33 7.29 11.87
N TYR A 13 0.73 7.87 10.75
CA TYR A 13 1.79 7.34 9.90
C TYR A 13 3.16 7.84 10.36
N GLU A 14 4.08 6.90 10.54
CA GLU A 14 5.50 7.16 10.67
C GLU A 14 6.10 7.37 9.29
N TRP A 15 6.71 8.54 9.08
CA TRP A 15 7.40 8.90 7.86
C TRP A 15 8.91 8.87 8.11
N ASN A 16 9.64 8.12 7.29
CA ASN A 16 11.09 8.05 7.39
C ASN A 16 11.72 8.44 6.05
N ASP A 17 12.15 9.70 5.94
CA ASP A 17 12.69 10.25 4.69
C ASP A 17 14.02 9.61 4.26
N GLN A 18 14.65 8.80 5.12
CA GLN A 18 15.89 8.07 4.80
C GLN A 18 15.65 6.74 4.09
N ILE A 19 14.41 6.23 4.09
CA ILE A 19 14.08 4.92 3.53
C ILE A 19 13.11 5.09 2.36
N SER A 20 13.63 4.92 1.15
CA SER A 20 12.82 4.83 -0.06
C SER A 20 12.49 3.38 -0.38
N TYR A 21 11.19 3.06 -0.45
CA TYR A 21 10.70 1.75 -0.89
C TYR A 21 10.44 1.83 -2.39
N ASN A 22 11.36 1.27 -3.17
CA ASN A 22 11.35 1.36 -4.64
C ASN A 22 11.54 -0.04 -5.24
N GLY A 23 11.12 -0.21 -6.51
CA GLY A 23 11.33 -1.43 -7.27
C GLY A 23 10.27 -2.50 -6.99
N LYS A 24 10.67 -3.78 -6.99
CA LYS A 24 9.73 -4.90 -6.79
C LYS A 24 9.43 -5.13 -5.31
N PRO A 25 8.19 -5.51 -4.98
CA PRO A 25 7.86 -5.99 -3.65
C PRO A 25 8.73 -7.15 -3.23
N SER A 26 9.07 -7.20 -1.95
CA SER A 26 10.03 -8.15 -1.41
C SER A 26 9.52 -8.88 -0.17
N ARG A 27 10.37 -9.72 0.43
CA ARG A 27 10.08 -10.36 1.72
C ARG A 27 10.28 -9.42 2.92
N ARG A 28 10.48 -8.11 2.70
CA ARG A 28 10.52 -7.11 3.76
C ARG A 28 9.22 -7.15 4.57
N LEU A 29 9.36 -7.02 5.89
CA LEU A 29 8.22 -6.94 6.78
C LEU A 29 7.43 -5.67 6.43
N TYR A 30 6.13 -5.83 6.26
CA TYR A 30 5.23 -4.71 5.98
C TYR A 30 4.69 -4.14 7.30
N ASN A 31 4.81 -2.83 7.45
CA ASN A 31 4.22 -2.08 8.55
C ASN A 31 3.15 -1.11 8.00
N ARG A 32 1.89 -1.35 8.34
CA ARG A 32 0.76 -0.49 7.94
C ARG A 32 0.81 0.93 8.52
N TYR A 33 1.59 1.15 9.58
CA TYR A 33 1.82 2.47 10.17
C TYR A 33 3.01 3.19 9.52
N ASN A 34 3.79 2.54 8.66
CA ASN A 34 4.85 3.20 7.91
C ASN A 34 4.27 3.81 6.63
N GLY A 35 4.21 5.15 6.58
CA GLY A 35 3.61 5.88 5.46
C GLY A 35 4.32 5.63 4.13
N ASN A 36 5.65 5.43 4.15
CA ASN A 36 6.43 5.15 2.94
C ASN A 36 6.12 3.75 2.38
N GLN A 37 5.97 2.74 3.26
CA GLN A 37 5.57 1.39 2.82
C GLN A 37 4.14 1.36 2.31
N LEU A 38 3.23 2.09 2.96
CA LEU A 38 1.84 2.20 2.53
C LEU A 38 1.76 2.81 1.12
N LEU A 39 2.43 3.94 0.88
CA LEU A 39 2.48 4.55 -0.45
C LEU A 39 3.11 3.64 -1.49
N PHE A 40 4.18 2.92 -1.14
CA PHE A 40 4.81 1.96 -2.05
C PHE A 40 3.83 0.88 -2.50
N VAL A 41 3.10 0.27 -1.57
CA VAL A 41 2.13 -0.78 -1.89
C VAL A 41 0.97 -0.23 -2.74
N ILE A 42 0.40 0.92 -2.38
CA ILE A 42 -0.69 1.54 -3.14
C ILE A 42 -0.24 1.85 -4.57
N ASN A 43 0.93 2.48 -4.73
CA ASN A 43 1.46 2.82 -6.04
C ASN A 43 1.85 1.58 -6.86
N HIS A 44 2.31 0.52 -6.21
CA HIS A 44 2.60 -0.73 -6.92
C HIS A 44 1.34 -1.37 -7.51
N ILE A 45 0.22 -1.36 -6.77
CA ILE A 45 -1.07 -1.80 -7.30
C ILE A 45 -1.53 -0.86 -8.42
N ALA A 46 -1.37 0.45 -8.25
CA ALA A 46 -1.72 1.45 -9.26
C ALA A 46 -0.98 1.25 -10.60
N GLU A 47 0.25 0.73 -10.57
CA GLU A 47 1.01 0.38 -11.77
C GLU A 47 0.46 -0.86 -12.48
N SER A 48 -0.12 -1.81 -11.74
CA SER A 48 -0.74 -3.03 -12.32
C SER A 48 -2.20 -2.84 -12.75
N THR A 49 -2.87 -1.78 -12.30
CA THR A 49 -4.30 -1.53 -12.54
C THR A 49 -4.50 -0.51 -13.65
N ALA A 50 -5.25 -0.90 -14.69
CA ALA A 50 -5.50 -0.02 -15.85
C ALA A 50 -6.29 1.25 -15.52
N THR A 51 -7.19 1.18 -14.53
CA THR A 51 -8.05 2.29 -14.10
C THR A 51 -7.80 2.60 -12.63
N PHE A 52 -6.71 3.32 -12.32
CA PHE A 52 -6.39 3.73 -10.96
C PHE A 52 -6.68 5.22 -10.73
N ASP A 53 -7.43 5.52 -9.68
CA ASP A 53 -7.78 6.87 -9.24
C ASP A 53 -7.55 7.06 -7.73
N ILE A 54 -7.86 8.25 -7.22
CA ILE A 54 -7.67 8.60 -5.81
C ILE A 54 -8.58 7.75 -4.91
N GLU A 55 -9.83 7.52 -5.32
CA GLU A 55 -10.81 6.76 -4.53
C GLU A 55 -10.35 5.31 -4.32
N LYS A 56 -9.80 4.66 -5.35
CA LYS A 56 -9.18 3.34 -5.23
C LYS A 56 -7.97 3.34 -4.29
N GLY A 57 -7.12 4.36 -4.35
CA GLY A 57 -6.00 4.48 -3.41
C GLY A 57 -6.45 4.59 -1.95
N VAL A 58 -7.50 5.37 -1.69
CA VAL A 58 -8.13 5.50 -0.36
C VAL A 58 -8.79 4.18 0.07
N LEU A 59 -9.45 3.47 -0.85
CA LEU A 59 -10.01 2.15 -0.58
C LEU A 59 -8.93 1.15 -0.13
N ILE A 60 -7.82 1.09 -0.86
CA ILE A 60 -6.68 0.22 -0.52
C ILE A 60 -6.10 0.62 0.84
N GLN A 61 -5.92 1.91 1.12
CA GLN A 61 -5.47 2.40 2.44
C GLN A 61 -6.38 1.89 3.57
N ASN A 62 -7.70 1.99 3.40
CA ASN A 62 -8.66 1.54 4.41
C ASN A 62 -8.58 0.04 4.63
N LEU A 63 -8.47 -0.75 3.55
CA LEU A 63 -8.32 -2.21 3.64
C LEU A 63 -7.04 -2.62 4.37
N LEU A 64 -5.91 -1.97 4.06
CA LEU A 64 -4.64 -2.25 4.72
C LEU A 64 -4.67 -1.86 6.22
N SER A 65 -5.48 -0.88 6.58
CA SER A 65 -5.60 -0.41 7.96
C SER A 65 -6.56 -1.27 8.79
N LEU A 66 -7.67 -1.71 8.20
CA LEU A 66 -8.80 -2.35 8.91
C LEU A 66 -8.87 -3.85 8.72
N GLU A 67 -8.52 -4.36 7.53
CA GLU A 67 -8.78 -5.74 7.12
C GLU A 67 -7.52 -6.55 6.83
N LEU A 68 -6.33 -5.95 6.96
CA LEU A 68 -5.08 -6.66 6.68
C LEU A 68 -4.94 -7.89 7.58
N PRO A 69 -4.85 -9.09 6.99
CA PRO A 69 -4.84 -10.32 7.77
C PRO A 69 -3.48 -10.52 8.45
N VAL A 70 -3.49 -11.22 9.59
CA VAL A 70 -2.32 -11.34 10.49
C VAL A 70 -1.17 -12.15 9.87
N ASP A 71 -1.48 -12.98 8.89
CA ASP A 71 -0.54 -13.79 8.12
C ASP A 71 0.14 -13.01 6.98
N ALA A 72 -0.46 -11.92 6.50
CA ALA A 72 0.13 -11.03 5.49
C ALA A 72 1.21 -10.12 6.08
N LYS A 73 2.34 -10.71 6.46
CA LYS A 73 3.45 -10.04 7.15
C LYS A 73 4.45 -9.34 6.22
N SER A 74 4.51 -9.73 4.95
CA SER A 74 5.51 -9.20 3.99
C SER A 74 4.86 -8.39 2.88
N GLU A 75 5.61 -7.49 2.24
CA GLU A 75 5.13 -6.70 1.10
C GLU A 75 4.51 -7.60 0.01
N ILE A 76 5.16 -8.72 -0.33
CA ILE A 76 4.65 -9.69 -1.31
C ILE A 76 3.33 -10.32 -0.84
N SER A 77 3.23 -10.70 0.43
CA SER A 77 2.01 -11.30 0.98
C SER A 77 0.84 -10.31 0.97
N VAL A 78 1.11 -9.05 1.30
CA VAL A 78 0.12 -7.97 1.28
C VAL A 78 -0.39 -7.71 -0.13
N ILE A 79 0.51 -7.62 -1.11
CA ILE A 79 0.12 -7.40 -2.51
C ILE A 79 -0.63 -8.59 -3.07
N LYS A 80 -0.20 -9.81 -2.75
CA LYS A 80 -0.95 -11.02 -3.12
C LYS A 80 -2.38 -10.96 -2.57
N TRP A 81 -2.55 -10.60 -1.30
CA TRP A 81 -3.86 -10.45 -0.67
C TRP A 81 -4.72 -9.35 -1.31
N LEU A 82 -4.13 -8.20 -1.67
CA LEU A 82 -4.85 -7.14 -2.38
C LEU A 82 -5.32 -7.59 -3.76
N ASN A 83 -4.48 -8.34 -4.50
CA ASN A 83 -4.85 -8.89 -5.80
C ASN A 83 -5.99 -9.93 -5.70
N GLU A 84 -6.02 -10.72 -4.62
CA GLU A 84 -7.11 -11.68 -4.37
C GLU A 84 -8.46 -11.01 -4.07
N LYS A 85 -8.47 -9.74 -3.65
CA LYS A 85 -9.69 -8.97 -3.39
C LYS A 85 -10.30 -8.32 -4.64
N ASP A 86 -9.73 -8.55 -5.83
CA ASP A 86 -10.22 -8.02 -7.12
C ASP A 86 -10.31 -6.47 -7.14
N ILE A 87 -9.40 -5.82 -6.43
CA ILE A 87 -9.28 -4.35 -6.39
C ILE A 87 -8.32 -3.87 -7.52
N ALA A 88 -7.62 -4.82 -8.14
CA ALA A 88 -6.60 -4.61 -9.15
C ALA A 88 -7.13 -4.72 -10.58
#